data_AF-A0A936YPP1-F1
#
_entry.id   AF-A0A936YPP1-F1
#
_cell.length_a   1.000
_cell.length_b   1.000
_cell.length_c   1.000
_cell.angle_alpha   90.00
_cell.angle_beta   90.00
_cell.angle_gamma   90.00
#
_symmetry.space_group_name_H-M   'P 1'
#
loop_
_entity.id
_entity.type
_entity.pdbx_description
1 polymer ?
#
loop_
_entity_poly.entity_id
_entity_poly.type
_entity_poly.pdbx_seq_one_letter_code
_entity_poly.pdbx_strand_id
1 'polypeptide(L)' 'MNDVLTGLAFFLVIEGLLYAAAPSFVKKLATVLPMIPERQLRTTGLIAMALGVAGIWLIRGA' A
#
# COMPACT_ATOMS: atom_id res chain seq x y z
N MET A 1 -12.26 -18.31 3.74
CA MET A 1 -11.93 -17.85 5.11
C MET A 1 -10.44 -17.59 5.32
N ASN A 2 -9.53 -18.05 4.44
CA ASN A 2 -8.09 -17.75 4.54
C ASN A 2 -7.63 -16.51 3.73
N ASP A 3 -8.46 -16.01 2.82
CA ASP A 3 -8.07 -14.94 1.88
C ASP A 3 -7.57 -13.66 2.57
N VAL A 4 -8.18 -13.29 3.71
CA VAL A 4 -7.75 -12.12 4.48
C VAL A 4 -6.36 -12.34 5.08
N LEU A 5 -6.11 -13.55 5.61
CA LEU A 5 -4.83 -13.90 6.21
C LEU A 5 -3.74 -14.04 5.14
N THR A 6 -4.07 -14.61 3.98
CA THR A 6 -3.19 -14.67 2.82
C THR A 6 -2.86 -13.27 2.29
N GLY A 7 -3.87 -12.39 2.19
CA GLY A 7 -3.65 -11.00 1.80
C GLY A 7 -2.74 -10.25 2.77
N LEU A 8 -2.92 -10.46 4.08
CA LEU A 8 -2.04 -9.88 5.11
C LEU A 8 -0.61 -10.43 5.02
N ALA A 9 -0.44 -11.74 4.83
CA ALA A 9 0.87 -12.34 4.64
C ALA A 9 1.59 -11.76 3.40
N PHE A 10 0.85 -11.59 2.30
CA PHE A 10 1.41 -11.01 1.08
C PHE A 10 1.78 -9.54 1.24
N PHE A 11 0.96 -8.76 1.96
CA PHE A 11 1.29 -7.39 2.34
C PHE A 11 2.62 -7.31 3.09
N LEU A 12 2.81 -8.17 4.10
CA LEU A 12 4.08 -8.24 4.86
C LEU A 12 5.27 -8.62 3.98
N VAL A 13 5.09 -9.53 3.01
CA VAL A 13 6.15 -9.89 2.05
C VAL A 13 6.54 -8.68 1.20
N ILE A 14 5.57 -7.95 0.65
CA ILE A 14 5.86 -6.74 -0.15
C ILE A 14 6.53 -5.67 0.70
N GLU A 15 6.02 -5.42 1.90
CA GLU A 15 6.54 -4.41 2.82
C GLU A 15 7.99 -4.74 3.25
N GLY A 16 8.23 -6.00 3.66
CA GLY A 16 9.55 -6.49 4.02
C GLY A 16 10.55 -6.46 2.85
N LEU A 17 10.10 -6.80 1.65
CA LEU A 17 10.92 -6.71 0.45
C LEU A 17 11.31 -5.26 0.14
N LEU A 18 10.40 -4.29 0.30
CA LEU A 18 10.71 -2.88 0.11
C LEU A 18 11.78 -2.40 1.10
N TYR A 19 11.68 -2.82 2.37
CA TYR A 19 12.69 -2.51 3.38
C TYR A 19 14.06 -3.14 3.06
N ALA A 20 14.08 -4.39 2.59
CA ALA A 20 15.31 -5.10 2.29
C ALA A 20 15.98 -4.64 0.99
N ALA A 21 15.20 -4.42 -0.07
CA ALA A 21 15.71 -4.10 -1.40
C ALA A 21 16.04 -2.60 -1.56
N ALA A 22 15.27 -1.71 -0.93
CA ALA A 22 15.41 -0.26 -1.09
C ALA A 22 15.25 0.52 0.23
N PRO A 23 16.11 0.27 1.25
CA PRO A 23 16.00 0.94 2.55
C PRO A 23 16.20 2.46 2.46
N SER A 24 17.00 2.95 1.50
CA SER A 24 17.21 4.37 1.26
C SER A 24 15.95 5.08 0.75
N PHE A 25 15.16 4.40 -0.09
CA PHE A 25 13.89 4.92 -0.60
C PHE A 25 12.87 5.10 0.53
N VAL A 26 12.76 4.11 1.42
CA VAL A 26 11.88 4.16 2.59
C VAL A 26 12.24 5.33 3.51
N LYS A 27 13.53 5.51 3.82
CA LYS A 27 13.99 6.65 4.63
C LYS A 27 13.67 7.99 3.98
N LYS A 28 13.85 8.10 2.66
CA LYS A 28 13.51 9.31 1.91
C LYS A 28 12.02 9.61 1.96
N LEU A 29 11.16 8.61 1.75
CA LEU A 29 9.72 8.77 1.89
C LEU A 29 9.34 9.24 3.30
N ALA A 30 9.93 8.64 4.35
CA ALA A 30 9.69 9.04 5.73
C ALA A 30 10.03 10.51 6.01
N THR A 31 11.03 11.08 5.35
CA THR A 31 11.35 12.51 5.47
C THR A 31 10.40 13.44 4.70
N VAL A 32 9.77 12.93 3.63
CA VAL A 32 8.85 13.71 2.79
C VAL A 32 7.43 13.67 3.33
N LEU A 33 7.01 12.57 3.98
CA LEU A 33 5.67 12.39 4.53
C LEU A 33 5.18 13.56 5.40
N PRO A 34 5.98 14.13 6.34
CA PRO A 34 5.55 15.25 7.17
C PRO A 34 5.33 16.55 6.39
N MET A 35 5.90 16.66 5.19
CA MET A 35 5.77 17.84 4.32
C MET A 35 4.46 17.79 3.52
N ILE A 36 3.79 16.63 3.45
CA ILE A 36 2.55 16.47 2.70
C ILE A 36 1.37 16.84 3.61
N PRO A 37 0.47 17.75 3.19
CA PRO A 37 -0.73 18.07 3.96
C PRO A 37 -1.59 16.82 4.21
N GLU A 38 -2.12 16.68 5.43
CA GLU A 38 -2.96 15.53 5.81
C GLU A 38 -4.15 15.31 4.87
N ARG A 39 -4.75 16.39 4.37
CA ARG A 39 -5.85 16.32 3.41
C ARG A 39 -5.42 15.62 2.12
N GLN A 40 -4.24 15.96 1.61
CA GLN A 40 -3.72 15.34 0.40
C GLN A 40 -3.40 13.86 0.64
N LEU A 41 -2.73 13.53 1.74
CA LEU A 41 -2.47 12.14 2.16
C LEU A 41 -3.75 11.31 2.24
N ARG A 42 -4.80 11.84 2.86
CA ARG A 42 -6.12 11.20 2.96
C ARG A 42 -6.74 10.96 1.60
N THR A 43 -6.75 11.96 0.73
CA THR A 43 -7.32 11.83 -0.61
C THR A 43 -6.56 10.79 -1.44
N THR A 44 -5.22 10.81 -1.42
CA THR A 44 -4.42 9.78 -2.11
C THR A 44 -4.64 8.39 -1.55
N GLY A 45 -4.77 8.26 -0.22
CA GLY A 45 -5.09 6.98 0.42
C GLY A 45 -6.47 6.45 0.02
N LEU A 46 -7.49 7.31 -0.01
CA LEU A 46 -8.83 6.94 -0.48
C LEU A 46 -8.83 6.47 -1.93
N ILE A 47 -8.12 7.18 -2.81
CA ILE A 47 -7.98 6.79 -4.22
C ILE A 47 -7.27 5.43 -4.34
N ALA A 48 -6.16 5.24 -3.61
CA ALA A 48 -5.42 3.98 -3.62
C ALA A 48 -6.28 2.80 -3.14
N MET A 49 -7.06 2.99 -2.06
CA MET A 49 -8.01 1.97 -1.59
C MET A 49 -9.09 1.67 -2.63
N ALA A 50 -9.70 2.69 -3.22
CA ALA A 50 -10.73 2.51 -4.24
C ALA A 50 -10.20 1.73 -5.46
N LEU A 51 -8.99 2.06 -5.92
CA LEU A 51 -8.33 1.34 -7.01
C LEU A 51 -8.00 -0.11 -6.64
N GLY A 52 -7.54 -0.35 -5.40
CA GLY A 52 -7.27 -1.70 -4.90
C GLY A 52 -8.52 -2.58 -4.88
N VAL A 53 -9.64 -2.04 -4.37
CA VAL A 53 -10.93 -2.74 -4.36
C VAL A 53 -11.44 -2.99 -5.78
N ALA A 54 -11.38 -1.98 -6.65
CA ALA A 54 -11.78 -2.13 -8.05
C ALA A 54 -10.94 -3.18 -8.78
N GLY A 55 -9.62 -3.21 -8.55
CA GLY A 55 -8.71 -4.21 -9.11
C GLY A 55 -9.05 -5.63 -8.65
N ILE A 56 -9.28 -5.83 -7.34
CA ILE A 56 -9.70 -7.13 -6.80
C ILE A 56 -11.02 -7.56 -7.44
N TRP A 57 -11.97 -6.64 -7.59
CA TRP A 57 -13.28 -6.93 -8.18
C TRP A 57 -13.16 -7.33 -9.66
N LEU A 58 -12.30 -6.66 -10.44
CA LEU A 58 -12.04 -7.02 -11.83
C LEU A 58 -11.34 -8.37 -11.98
N ILE A 59 -10.38 -8.68 -11.11
CA ILE A 59 -9.63 -9.94 -11.16
C ILE A 59 -10.48 -11.13 -10.71
N ARG A 60 -11.35 -10.95 -9.71
CA ARG A 60 -12.24 -12.01 -9.19
C ARG A 60 -13.58 -12.10 -9.93
N GLY A 61 -14.01 -11.03 -10.59
CA GLY A 61 -15.29 -10.94 -11.30
C GLY A 61 -15.22 -11.26 -12.79
N ALA A 62 -14.00 -11.46 -13.33
CA ALA A 62 -13.76 -12.10 -14.63
C ALA A 62 -13.67 -13.62 -14.47
#